data_AF-A0A136KZ19-F1
#
_entry.id   AF-A0A136KZ19-F1
#
_cell.length_a   1.000
_cell.length_b   1.000
_cell.length_c   1.000
_cell.angle_alpha   90.00
_cell.angle_beta   90.00
_cell.angle_gamma   90.00
#
_symmetry.space_group_name_H-M   'P 1'
#
loop_
_entity.id
_entity.type
_entity.pdbx_description
1 polymer ?
#
loop_
_entity_poly.entity_id
_entity_poly.type
_entity_poly.pdbx_seq_one_letter_code
_entity_poly.pdbx_strand_id
1 'polypeptide(L)'
;MKSDKFKSFVAVMVAVVTVLGALTACLASVAVSEASDMDFAGVDALIRGQRAEIINYVNAYEEYRAFTSYRRYLQLGYYLEQPDEVWGIASGISFYFFKPRYINPEDRSEYDLERQLQEAWADDAQSEDLNSTPYFLESDVERGRSSFLTGNMIVFALAFWFFTVAQTTEKKIKYFWAGLGILFGLFGIIGIVIGRYFL
;
A
#
# COMPACT_ATOMS: atom_id res chain seq x y z
N MET A 1 51.63 -23.39 -20.48
CA MET A 1 51.67 -22.59 -19.23
C MET A 1 50.76 -21.35 -19.19
N LYS A 2 50.66 -20.48 -20.22
CA LYS A 2 49.74 -19.30 -20.16
C LYS A 2 48.25 -19.66 -20.30
N SER A 3 47.92 -20.80 -20.93
CA SER A 3 46.53 -21.26 -21.15
C SER A 3 45.83 -21.67 -19.85
N ASP A 4 46.51 -22.43 -18.99
CA ASP A 4 45.91 -22.99 -17.76
C ASP A 4 45.62 -21.92 -16.71
N LYS A 5 46.49 -20.91 -16.60
CA LYS A 5 46.27 -19.75 -15.73
C LYS A 5 45.04 -18.95 -16.13
N PHE A 6 44.76 -18.82 -17.43
CA PHE A 6 43.58 -18.11 -17.92
C PHE A 6 42.28 -18.88 -17.62
N LYS A 7 42.26 -20.20 -17.86
CA LYS A 7 41.10 -21.04 -17.53
C LYS A 7 40.79 -21.00 -16.03
N SER A 8 41.81 -21.08 -15.19
CA SER A 8 41.65 -20.97 -13.73
C SER A 8 41.14 -19.59 -13.31
N PHE A 9 41.66 -18.51 -13.91
CA PHE A 9 41.16 -17.15 -13.66
C PHE A 9 39.68 -16.97 -14.04
N VAL A 10 39.28 -17.41 -15.23
CA VAL A 10 37.89 -17.31 -15.69
C VAL A 10 36.97 -18.15 -14.80
N ALA A 11 37.38 -19.33 -14.37
CA ALA A 11 36.62 -20.16 -13.43
C ALA A 11 36.38 -19.45 -12.09
N VAL A 12 37.40 -18.74 -11.56
CA VAL A 12 37.23 -17.93 -10.35
C VAL A 12 36.24 -16.78 -10.57
N MET A 13 36.31 -16.09 -11.71
CA MET A 13 35.38 -14.99 -12.03
C MET A 13 33.94 -15.49 -12.16
N VAL A 14 33.73 -16.66 -12.75
CA VAL A 14 32.42 -17.32 -12.80
C VAL A 14 31.89 -17.55 -11.39
N ALA A 15 32.69 -18.14 -10.50
CA ALA A 15 32.29 -18.38 -9.12
C ALA A 15 31.92 -17.08 -8.39
N VAL A 16 32.68 -16.00 -8.59
CA VAL A 16 32.38 -14.67 -8.04
C VAL A 16 31.03 -14.14 -8.55
N VAL A 17 30.79 -14.20 -9.86
CA VAL A 17 29.52 -13.76 -10.45
C VAL A 17 28.33 -14.58 -9.94
N THR A 18 28.51 -15.89 -9.77
CA THR A 18 27.46 -16.76 -9.20
C THR A 18 27.10 -16.35 -7.76
N VAL A 19 28.10 -16.07 -6.92
CA VAL A 19 27.86 -15.61 -5.54
C VAL A 19 27.18 -14.24 -5.52
N LEU A 20 27.61 -13.30 -6.37
CA LEU A 20 26.98 -11.99 -6.49
C LEU A 20 25.54 -12.06 -7.00
N GLY A 21 25.27 -12.93 -7.98
CA GLY A 21 23.92 -13.18 -8.47
C GLY A 21 23.00 -13.74 -7.38
N ALA A 22 23.49 -14.71 -6.58
CA ALA A 22 22.76 -15.24 -5.44
C ALA A 22 22.47 -14.18 -4.37
N LEU A 23 23.45 -13.32 -4.06
CA LEU A 23 23.26 -12.21 -3.13
C LEU A 23 22.22 -11.21 -3.65
N THR A 24 22.22 -10.92 -4.95
CA THR A 24 21.23 -10.03 -5.58
C THR A 24 19.82 -10.61 -5.48
N ALA A 25 19.67 -11.91 -5.71
CA ALA A 25 18.38 -12.60 -5.55
C ALA A 25 17.88 -12.54 -4.09
N CYS A 26 18.79 -12.69 -3.11
CA CYS A 26 18.45 -12.56 -1.70
C CYS A 26 17.95 -11.14 -1.37
N LEU A 27 18.66 -10.10 -1.84
CA LEU A 27 18.24 -8.71 -1.64
C LEU A 27 16.89 -8.41 -2.31
N ALA A 28 16.67 -8.91 -3.53
CA ALA A 28 15.37 -8.77 -4.20
C ALA A 28 14.25 -9.42 -3.39
N SER A 29 14.49 -10.62 -2.86
CA SER A 29 13.51 -11.34 -2.04
C SER A 29 13.15 -10.60 -0.75
N VAL A 30 14.11 -9.93 -0.11
CA VAL A 30 13.85 -9.12 1.10
C VAL A 30 12.94 -7.94 0.74
N ALA A 31 13.25 -7.21 -0.32
CA ALA A 31 12.43 -6.08 -0.76
C ALA A 31 10.98 -6.52 -1.16
N VAL A 32 10.80 -7.70 -1.76
CA VAL A 32 9.45 -8.25 -1.99
C VAL A 32 8.71 -8.53 -0.69
N SER A 33 9.41 -9.09 0.31
CA SER A 33 8.80 -9.38 1.60
C SER A 33 8.33 -8.11 2.29
N GLU A 34 9.18 -7.09 2.34
CA GLU A 34 8.84 -5.79 2.93
C GLU A 34 7.66 -5.12 2.19
N ALA A 35 7.67 -5.12 0.85
CA ALA A 35 6.54 -4.65 0.06
C ALA A 35 5.23 -5.40 0.39
N SER A 36 5.32 -6.73 0.56
CA SER A 36 4.16 -7.55 0.88
C SER A 36 3.61 -7.25 2.27
N ASP A 37 4.47 -7.06 3.26
CA ASP A 37 4.06 -6.71 4.62
C ASP A 37 3.34 -5.35 4.64
N MET A 38 3.84 -4.39 3.87
CA MET A 38 3.21 -3.08 3.70
C MET A 38 1.87 -3.14 2.97
N ASP A 39 1.76 -3.97 1.92
CA ASP A 39 0.47 -4.22 1.27
C ASP A 39 -0.56 -4.82 2.24
N PHE A 40 -0.15 -5.77 3.08
CA PHE A 40 -1.04 -6.34 4.09
C PHE A 40 -1.52 -5.28 5.09
N ALA A 41 -0.61 -4.43 5.57
CA ALA A 41 -0.95 -3.31 6.46
C ALA A 41 -1.89 -2.31 5.76
N GLY A 42 -1.64 -1.97 4.49
CA GLY A 42 -2.48 -1.08 3.70
C GLY A 42 -3.89 -1.63 3.47
N VAL A 43 -4.02 -2.93 3.19
CA VAL A 43 -5.33 -3.58 3.06
C VAL A 43 -6.07 -3.60 4.39
N ASP A 44 -5.39 -3.87 5.50
CA ASP A 44 -6.00 -3.83 6.83
C ASP A 44 -6.51 -2.42 7.19
N ALA A 45 -5.70 -1.38 6.97
CA ALA A 45 -6.11 0.01 7.14
C ALA A 45 -7.30 0.38 6.22
N LEU A 46 -7.32 -0.11 4.98
CA LEU A 46 -8.45 0.10 4.06
C LEU A 46 -9.73 -0.57 4.58
N ILE A 47 -9.65 -1.79 5.09
CA ILE A 47 -10.79 -2.50 5.67
C ILE A 47 -11.32 -1.75 6.89
N ARG A 48 -10.43 -1.25 7.77
CA ARG A 48 -10.82 -0.42 8.92
C ARG A 48 -11.49 0.88 8.48
N GLY A 49 -10.92 1.57 7.49
CA GLY A 49 -11.51 2.74 6.84
C GLY A 49 -12.92 2.48 6.32
N GLN A 50 -13.11 1.42 5.53
CA GLN A 50 -14.43 1.04 5.01
C GLN A 50 -15.41 0.63 6.11
N ARG A 51 -14.93 -0.08 7.14
CA ARG A 51 -15.76 -0.47 8.28
C ARG A 51 -16.26 0.76 9.04
N ALA A 52 -15.36 1.69 9.36
CA ALA A 52 -15.67 2.97 9.99
C ALA A 52 -16.69 3.75 9.14
N GLU A 53 -16.44 3.89 7.84
CA GLU A 53 -17.35 4.55 6.90
C GLU A 53 -18.76 3.95 6.95
N ILE A 54 -18.88 2.64 6.77
CA ILE A 54 -20.18 1.94 6.74
C ILE A 54 -20.91 2.10 8.07
N ILE A 55 -20.23 1.89 9.20
CA ILE A 55 -20.84 2.02 10.53
C ILE A 55 -21.33 3.46 10.74
N ASN A 56 -20.54 4.45 10.37
CA ASN A 56 -20.90 5.86 10.49
C ASN A 56 -22.09 6.21 9.61
N TYR A 57 -22.13 5.74 8.37
CA TYR A 57 -23.30 5.90 7.50
C TYR A 57 -24.56 5.26 8.08
N VAL A 58 -24.47 4.00 8.52
CA VAL A 58 -25.63 3.30 9.10
C VAL A 58 -26.17 4.08 10.30
N ASN A 59 -25.30 4.43 11.26
CA ASN A 59 -25.70 5.17 12.45
C ASN A 59 -26.28 6.54 12.10
N ALA A 60 -25.63 7.30 11.22
CA ALA A 60 -26.08 8.64 10.85
C ALA A 60 -27.41 8.61 10.09
N TYR A 61 -27.63 7.62 9.21
CA TYR A 61 -28.92 7.46 8.52
C TYR A 61 -30.04 6.93 9.42
N GLU A 62 -29.72 6.09 10.42
CA GLU A 62 -30.69 5.70 11.45
C GLU A 62 -31.15 6.91 12.26
N GLU A 63 -30.22 7.76 12.71
CA GLU A 63 -30.53 9.00 13.42
C GLU A 63 -31.31 9.99 12.52
N TYR A 64 -30.92 10.14 11.24
CA TYR A 64 -31.63 10.99 10.30
C TYR A 64 -33.06 10.49 10.02
N ARG A 65 -33.27 9.18 9.90
CA ARG A 65 -34.60 8.58 9.75
C ARG A 65 -35.47 8.83 11.00
N ALA A 66 -34.88 8.77 12.18
CA ALA A 66 -35.58 9.11 13.41
C ALA A 66 -35.95 10.60 13.45
N PHE A 67 -35.06 11.50 13.04
CA PHE A 67 -35.33 12.93 12.93
C PHE A 67 -36.50 13.22 11.97
N THR A 68 -36.49 12.63 10.77
CA THR A 68 -37.57 12.84 9.79
C THR A 68 -38.92 12.29 10.29
N SER A 69 -38.91 11.17 11.01
CA SER A 69 -40.10 10.62 11.66
C SER A 69 -40.64 11.58 12.74
N TYR A 70 -39.75 12.10 13.59
CA TYR A 70 -40.10 13.11 14.60
C TYR A 70 -40.74 14.35 13.97
N ARG A 71 -40.12 14.91 12.92
CA ARG A 71 -40.65 16.07 12.19
C ARG A 71 -42.02 15.79 11.59
N ARG A 72 -42.23 14.60 11.03
CA ARG A 72 -43.52 14.18 10.48
C ARG A 72 -44.61 14.13 11.55
N TYR A 73 -44.34 13.54 12.72
CA TYR A 73 -45.32 13.49 13.81
C TYR A 73 -45.62 14.89 14.36
N LEU A 74 -44.59 15.73 14.51
CA LEU A 74 -44.76 17.11 14.96
C LEU A 74 -45.66 17.90 14.00
N GLN A 75 -45.47 17.78 12.68
CA GLN A 75 -46.35 18.39 11.68
C GLN A 75 -47.78 17.82 11.74
N LEU A 76 -47.94 16.50 11.88
CA LEU A 76 -49.26 15.89 12.00
C LEU A 76 -50.02 16.40 13.24
N GLY A 77 -49.32 16.57 14.37
CA GLY A 77 -49.89 17.15 15.59
C GLY A 77 -50.40 18.58 15.38
N TYR A 78 -49.68 19.41 14.62
CA TYR A 78 -50.16 20.74 14.25
C TYR A 78 -51.43 20.70 13.39
N TYR A 79 -51.56 19.74 12.47
CA TYR A 79 -52.75 19.60 11.62
C TYR A 79 -53.98 19.05 12.34
N LEU A 80 -53.79 18.27 13.41
CA LEU A 80 -54.88 17.63 14.15
C LEU A 80 -55.44 18.47 15.30
N GLU A 81 -54.93 19.68 15.54
CA GLU A 81 -55.28 20.57 16.68
C GLU A 81 -55.18 19.90 18.07
N GLN A 82 -54.49 18.76 18.15
CA GLN A 82 -54.16 18.03 19.38
C GLN A 82 -52.64 17.97 19.56
N PRO A 83 -51.98 19.13 19.74
CA PRO A 83 -50.54 19.16 19.86
C PRO A 83 -50.07 18.32 21.06
N ASP A 84 -50.72 18.42 22.22
CA ASP A 84 -50.18 17.88 23.46
C ASP A 84 -50.01 16.34 23.45
N GLU A 85 -50.95 15.61 22.85
CA GLU A 85 -50.93 14.13 22.80
C GLU A 85 -49.94 13.60 21.75
N VAL A 86 -49.88 14.23 20.57
CA VAL A 86 -48.93 13.87 19.51
C VAL A 86 -47.50 14.28 19.87
N TRP A 87 -47.34 15.38 20.60
CA TRP A 87 -46.05 15.81 21.16
C TRP A 87 -45.53 14.85 22.22
N GLY A 88 -46.40 14.22 23.03
CA GLY A 88 -46.02 13.16 23.97
C GLY A 88 -45.40 11.95 23.27
N ILE A 89 -46.00 11.52 22.15
CA ILE A 89 -45.48 10.42 21.33
C ILE A 89 -44.18 10.83 20.62
N ALA A 90 -44.15 12.02 20.02
CA ALA A 90 -42.98 12.52 19.31
C ALA A 90 -41.78 12.77 20.25
N SER A 91 -42.01 13.32 21.44
CA SER A 91 -40.96 13.55 22.44
C SER A 91 -40.41 12.26 23.03
N GLY A 92 -41.29 11.28 23.30
CA GLY A 92 -40.90 9.93 23.77
C GLY A 92 -40.07 9.14 22.74
N ILE A 93 -40.29 9.38 21.44
CA ILE A 93 -39.47 8.81 20.36
C ILE A 93 -38.21 9.65 20.09
N SER A 94 -38.16 10.93 20.46
CA SER A 94 -37.02 11.80 20.10
C SER A 94 -35.75 11.58 20.92
N PHE A 95 -35.87 11.35 22.24
CA PHE A 95 -34.72 11.35 23.14
C PHE A 95 -33.82 10.11 23.03
N TYR A 96 -34.32 9.03 22.42
CA TYR A 96 -33.60 7.76 22.33
C TYR A 96 -33.00 7.47 20.95
N PHE A 97 -33.36 8.24 19.91
CA PHE A 97 -33.12 7.80 18.53
C PHE A 97 -32.32 8.76 17.63
N PHE A 98 -32.06 10.01 18.03
CA PHE A 98 -31.17 10.92 17.28
C PHE A 98 -30.50 11.96 18.17
N LYS A 99 -29.30 12.42 17.80
CA LYS A 99 -28.54 13.40 18.60
C LYS A 99 -28.93 14.84 18.23
N PRO A 100 -29.48 15.65 19.17
CA PRO A 100 -29.95 17.01 18.88
C PRO A 100 -28.86 17.99 18.43
N ARG A 101 -27.59 17.71 18.73
CA ARG A 101 -26.44 18.56 18.36
C ARG A 101 -26.28 18.76 16.85
N TYR A 102 -26.82 17.85 16.05
CA TYR A 102 -26.75 17.87 14.59
C TYR A 102 -27.90 18.63 13.94
N ILE A 103 -28.86 19.14 14.72
CA ILE A 103 -29.92 20.01 14.20
C ILE A 103 -29.32 21.39 13.91
N ASN A 104 -29.63 21.95 12.75
CA ASN A 104 -29.17 23.29 12.41
C ASN A 104 -29.78 24.33 13.36
N PRO A 105 -28.97 25.21 13.99
CA PRO A 105 -29.47 26.17 14.96
C PRO A 105 -30.32 27.27 14.31
N GLU A 106 -30.02 27.61 13.05
CA GLU A 106 -30.76 28.61 12.26
C GLU A 106 -32.05 28.04 11.67
N ASP A 107 -32.01 26.79 11.19
CA ASP A 107 -33.18 26.07 10.67
C ASP A 107 -33.36 24.73 11.39
N ARG A 108 -34.26 24.71 12.38
CA ARG A 108 -34.62 23.50 13.13
C ARG A 108 -35.37 22.44 12.31
N SER A 109 -35.62 22.70 11.02
CA SER A 109 -36.20 21.73 10.09
C SER A 109 -35.16 20.87 9.39
N GLU A 110 -33.89 21.23 9.48
CA GLU A 110 -32.77 20.56 8.81
C GLU A 110 -31.86 19.82 9.81
N TYR A 111 -31.44 18.62 9.41
CA TYR A 111 -30.51 17.78 10.15
C TYR A 111 -29.21 17.67 9.36
N ASP A 112 -28.12 18.06 10.00
CA ASP A 112 -26.80 18.13 9.40
C ASP A 112 -26.11 16.76 9.45
N LEU A 113 -26.49 15.92 8.48
CA LEU A 113 -25.95 14.59 8.30
C LEU A 113 -24.45 14.63 7.99
N GLU A 114 -24.01 15.61 7.20
CA GLU A 114 -22.62 15.75 6.78
C GLU A 114 -21.71 16.02 7.98
N ARG A 115 -22.09 16.96 8.86
CA ARG A 115 -21.35 17.21 10.10
C ARG A 115 -21.29 15.99 11.00
N GLN A 116 -22.37 15.22 11.12
CA GLN A 116 -22.35 13.98 11.89
C GLN A 116 -21.36 12.96 11.32
N LEU A 117 -21.37 12.75 10.00
CA LEU A 117 -20.47 11.83 9.33
C LEU A 117 -19.01 12.28 9.45
N GLN A 118 -18.73 13.57 9.27
CA GLN A 118 -17.38 14.14 9.40
C GLN A 118 -16.85 14.02 10.82
N GLU A 119 -17.68 14.28 11.83
CA GLU A 119 -17.28 14.11 13.23
C GLU A 119 -17.02 12.64 13.58
N ALA A 120 -17.88 11.73 13.13
CA ALA A 120 -17.71 10.30 13.38
C ALA A 120 -16.45 9.76 12.69
N TRP A 121 -16.19 10.19 11.44
CA TRP A 121 -14.95 9.87 10.74
C TRP A 121 -13.72 10.42 11.46
N ALA A 122 -13.80 11.64 12.00
CA ALA A 122 -12.70 12.25 12.76
C ALA A 122 -12.47 11.55 14.11
N ASP A 123 -13.50 10.99 14.73
CA ASP A 123 -13.40 10.19 15.97
C ASP A 123 -12.76 8.83 15.69
N ASP A 124 -13.20 8.14 14.63
CA ASP A 124 -12.61 6.86 14.22
C ASP A 124 -11.14 7.03 13.83
N ALA A 125 -10.80 8.11 13.12
CA ALA A 125 -9.42 8.43 12.75
C ALA A 125 -8.49 8.73 13.95
N GLN A 126 -9.04 9.00 15.15
CA GLN A 126 -8.24 9.13 16.37
C GLN A 126 -7.93 7.78 17.03
N SER A 127 -8.79 6.77 16.81
CA SER A 127 -8.68 5.47 17.47
C SER A 127 -8.04 4.40 16.58
N GLU A 128 -8.25 4.49 15.27
CA GLU A 128 -7.77 3.54 14.28
C GLU A 128 -7.10 4.27 13.10
N ASP A 129 -6.15 3.60 12.47
CA ASP A 129 -5.59 4.06 11.20
C ASP A 129 -6.54 3.74 10.06
N LEU A 130 -7.14 4.78 9.49
CA LEU A 130 -8.05 4.69 8.35
C LEU A 130 -7.34 5.00 7.02
N ASN A 131 -6.07 5.41 7.05
CA ASN A 131 -5.35 5.86 5.86
C ASN A 131 -4.43 4.77 5.31
N SER A 132 -4.92 4.06 4.29
CA SER A 132 -4.16 3.03 3.60
C SER A 132 -3.11 3.56 2.61
N THR A 133 -3.23 4.81 2.17
CA THR A 133 -2.39 5.41 1.13
C THR A 133 -0.88 5.35 1.43
N PRO A 134 -0.38 5.74 2.62
CA PRO A 134 1.06 5.68 2.90
C PRO A 134 1.64 4.27 2.78
N TYR A 135 0.90 3.24 3.19
CA TYR A 135 1.37 1.85 3.11
C TYR A 135 1.55 1.38 1.67
N PHE A 136 0.61 1.70 0.78
CA PHE A 136 0.72 1.34 -0.63
C PHE A 136 1.82 2.12 -1.35
N LEU A 137 2.03 3.40 -1.00
CA LEU A 137 3.14 4.18 -1.55
C LEU A 137 4.50 3.60 -1.16
N GLU A 138 4.65 3.19 0.11
CA GLU A 138 5.89 2.56 0.58
C GLU A 138 6.10 1.17 -0.02
N SER A 139 5.04 0.37 -0.16
CA SER A 139 5.06 -0.91 -0.88
C SER A 139 5.51 -0.77 -2.33
N ASP A 140 5.05 0.26 -3.04
CA ASP A 140 5.43 0.52 -4.43
C ASP A 140 6.92 0.87 -4.57
N VAL A 141 7.49 1.58 -3.60
CA VAL A 141 8.93 1.86 -3.54
C VAL A 141 9.73 0.57 -3.40
N GLU A 142 9.35 -0.29 -2.46
CA GLU A 142 10.03 -1.58 -2.23
C GLU A 142 9.85 -2.57 -3.41
N ARG A 143 8.68 -2.57 -4.06
CA ARG A 143 8.48 -3.27 -5.34
C ARG A 143 9.40 -2.76 -6.44
N GLY A 144 9.58 -1.45 -6.52
CA GLY A 144 10.51 -0.81 -7.45
C GLY A 144 11.93 -1.32 -7.26
N ARG A 145 12.41 -1.36 -6.02
CA ARG A 145 13.72 -1.93 -5.64
C ARG A 145 13.85 -3.39 -6.04
N SER A 146 12.86 -4.20 -5.68
CA SER A 146 12.86 -5.63 -6.01
C SER A 146 12.90 -5.88 -7.52
N SER A 147 12.06 -5.17 -8.29
CA SER A 147 12.02 -5.27 -9.74
C SER A 147 13.37 -4.90 -10.36
N PHE A 148 14.00 -3.84 -9.87
CA PHE A 148 15.33 -3.42 -10.32
C PHE A 148 16.41 -4.47 -10.01
N LEU A 149 16.43 -5.02 -8.79
CA LEU A 149 17.38 -6.07 -8.39
C LEU A 149 17.16 -7.37 -9.18
N THR A 150 15.91 -7.72 -9.46
CA THR A 150 15.56 -8.86 -10.33
C THR A 150 16.07 -8.63 -11.75
N GLY A 151 15.89 -7.43 -12.29
CA GLY A 151 16.48 -7.05 -13.58
C GLY A 151 18.01 -7.15 -13.59
N ASN A 152 18.66 -6.81 -12.48
CA ASN A 152 20.11 -6.94 -12.33
C ASN A 152 20.60 -8.41 -12.38
N MET A 153 19.75 -9.39 -12.05
CA MET A 153 20.10 -10.81 -12.24
C MET A 153 20.35 -11.16 -13.72
N ILE A 154 19.65 -10.49 -14.65
CA ILE A 154 19.87 -10.68 -16.10
C ILE A 154 21.27 -10.21 -16.49
N VAL A 155 21.76 -9.12 -15.89
CA VAL A 155 23.12 -8.60 -16.12
C VAL A 155 24.17 -9.62 -15.67
N PHE A 156 23.99 -10.25 -14.51
CA PHE A 156 24.88 -11.31 -14.05
C PHE A 156 24.79 -12.58 -14.91
N ALA A 157 23.61 -12.93 -15.41
CA ALA A 157 23.45 -14.05 -16.34
C ALA A 157 24.22 -13.81 -17.66
N LEU A 158 24.19 -12.58 -18.19
CA LEU A 158 24.99 -12.20 -19.35
C LEU A 158 26.49 -12.26 -19.06
N ALA A 159 26.93 -11.77 -17.89
CA ALA A 159 28.33 -11.88 -17.47
C ALA A 159 28.79 -13.34 -17.40
N PHE A 160 27.98 -14.21 -16.78
CA PHE A 160 28.21 -15.64 -16.68
C PHE A 160 28.34 -16.29 -18.08
N TRP A 161 27.44 -15.95 -18.99
CA TRP A 161 27.47 -16.45 -20.36
C TRP A 161 28.76 -16.06 -21.09
N PHE A 162 29.17 -14.79 -21.01
CA PHE A 162 30.42 -14.32 -21.61
C PHE A 162 31.66 -15.00 -21.02
N PHE A 163 31.69 -15.23 -19.71
CA PHE A 163 32.79 -15.97 -19.10
C PHE A 163 32.82 -17.43 -19.55
N THR A 164 31.67 -18.07 -19.70
CA THR A 164 31.58 -19.44 -20.22
C THR A 164 32.09 -19.52 -21.67
N VAL A 165 31.69 -18.56 -22.53
CA VAL A 165 32.18 -18.47 -23.92
C VAL A 165 33.68 -18.17 -23.98
N ALA A 166 34.20 -17.34 -23.06
CA ALA A 166 35.62 -17.06 -22.97
C ALA A 166 36.44 -18.32 -22.62
N GLN A 167 35.89 -19.23 -21.81
CA GLN A 167 36.56 -20.46 -21.41
C GLN A 167 36.67 -21.49 -22.54
N THR A 168 35.66 -21.54 -23.43
CA THR A 168 35.61 -22.48 -24.57
C THR A 168 36.38 -21.99 -25.81
N THR A 169 36.67 -20.69 -25.90
CA THR A 169 37.36 -20.11 -27.07
C THR A 169 38.89 -20.24 -26.96
N GLU A 170 39.54 -20.85 -27.97
CA GLU A 170 41.01 -21.06 -27.95
C GLU A 170 41.83 -19.86 -28.50
N LYS A 171 41.25 -19.10 -29.45
CA LYS A 171 41.93 -17.99 -30.14
C LYS A 171 42.09 -16.75 -29.25
N LYS A 172 42.86 -15.76 -29.73
CA LYS A 172 43.06 -14.44 -29.06
C LYS A 172 41.74 -13.72 -28.70
N ILE A 173 40.65 -14.06 -29.38
CA ILE A 173 39.29 -13.54 -29.14
C ILE A 173 38.78 -13.87 -27.72
N LYS A 174 39.34 -14.87 -27.03
CA LYS A 174 38.95 -15.20 -25.64
C LYS A 174 39.11 -14.05 -24.64
N TYR A 175 40.08 -13.15 -24.85
CA TYR A 175 40.27 -11.98 -24.00
C TYR A 175 39.19 -10.92 -24.22
N PHE A 176 38.63 -10.84 -25.44
CA PHE A 176 37.51 -9.95 -25.74
C PHE A 176 36.25 -10.40 -25.00
N TRP A 177 35.93 -11.69 -25.07
CA TRP A 177 34.79 -12.25 -24.31
C TRP A 177 34.96 -12.12 -22.80
N ALA A 178 36.16 -12.39 -22.27
CA ALA A 178 36.45 -12.20 -20.85
C ALA A 178 36.33 -10.71 -20.45
N GLY A 179 36.76 -9.79 -21.30
CA GLY A 179 36.61 -8.35 -21.08
C GLY A 179 35.15 -7.92 -21.01
N LEU A 180 34.30 -8.42 -21.91
CA LEU A 180 32.86 -8.19 -21.85
C LEU A 180 32.24 -8.78 -20.57
N GLY A 181 32.62 -10.01 -20.19
CA GLY A 181 32.16 -10.61 -18.94
C GLY A 181 32.50 -9.77 -17.70
N ILE A 182 33.72 -9.24 -17.63
CA ILE A 182 34.14 -8.34 -16.54
C ILE A 182 33.32 -7.05 -16.56
N LEU A 183 33.13 -6.46 -17.74
CA LEU A 183 32.36 -5.22 -17.89
C LEU A 183 30.91 -5.40 -17.41
N PHE A 184 30.23 -6.47 -17.85
CA PHE A 184 28.89 -6.79 -17.36
C PHE A 184 28.87 -7.13 -15.86
N GLY A 185 29.89 -7.82 -15.35
CA GLY A 185 30.03 -8.08 -13.91
C GLY A 185 30.15 -6.80 -13.09
N LEU A 186 30.91 -5.81 -13.57
CA LEU A 186 31.03 -4.49 -12.94
C LEU A 186 29.71 -3.72 -13.00
N PHE A 187 29.01 -3.74 -14.13
CA PHE A 187 27.66 -3.17 -14.23
C PHE A 187 26.70 -3.83 -13.22
N GLY A 188 26.78 -5.15 -13.05
CA GLY A 188 26.00 -5.87 -12.06
C GLY A 188 26.28 -5.41 -10.63
N ILE A 189 27.56 -5.20 -10.28
CA ILE A 189 27.96 -4.68 -8.96
C ILE A 189 27.42 -3.25 -8.75
N ILE A 190 27.53 -2.39 -9.76
CA ILE A 190 26.96 -1.03 -9.72
C ILE A 190 25.44 -1.11 -9.55
N GLY A 191 24.78 -2.04 -10.24
CA GLY A 191 23.35 -2.30 -10.09
C GLY A 191 22.97 -2.68 -8.65
N ILE A 192 23.77 -3.50 -7.96
CA ILE A 192 23.52 -3.82 -6.54
C ILE A 192 23.61 -2.55 -5.68
N VAL A 193 24.62 -1.72 -5.90
CA VAL A 193 24.82 -0.49 -5.11
C VAL A 193 23.68 0.50 -5.35
N ILE A 194 23.27 0.69 -6.61
CA ILE A 194 22.13 1.56 -6.95
C ILE A 194 20.85 1.04 -6.33
N GLY A 195 20.54 -0.25 -6.54
CA GLY A 195 19.32 -0.87 -6.04
C GLY A 195 19.21 -0.94 -4.52
N ARG A 196 20.32 -0.75 -3.79
CA ARG A 196 20.36 -0.76 -2.33
C ARG A 196 20.32 0.64 -1.68
N TYR A 197 20.89 1.65 -2.34
CA TYR A 197 21.08 2.97 -1.72
C TYR A 197 20.31 4.11 -2.39
N PHE A 198 19.88 3.93 -3.64
CA PHE A 198 19.30 5.02 -4.44
C PHE A 198 17.86 4.78 -4.88
N LEU A 199 17.42 3.52 -4.88
CA LEU A 199 16.02 3.15 -4.94
C LEU A 199 15.62 2.80 -3.53
#